data_AF-A0A2N1IGP4-F1
#
_entry.id   AF-A0A2N1IGP4-F1
#
_cell.length_a   1.000
_cell.length_b   1.000
_cell.length_c   1.000
_cell.angle_alpha   90.00
_cell.angle_beta   90.00
_cell.angle_gamma   90.00
#
_symmetry.space_group_name_H-M   'P 1'
#
loop_
_entity.id
_entity.type
_entity.pdbx_description
1 polymer ?
#
loop_
_entity_poly.entity_id
_entity_poly.type
_entity_poly.pdbx_seq_one_letter_code
_entity_poly.pdbx_strand_id
1 'polypeptide(L)'
;MKNIPTKAIKNIIFMCLLGFCHLANAEQITISTADNYPYKNLVNRTNAINIFYTTDNGNHRCRVEITLKKMKWLSPEKQVNKEAFNDDILSNCLSKETAEKILHQTFLQFGQGL
;
A
#
# COMPACT_ATOMS: atom_id res chain seq x y z
N MET A 1 38.56 -45.00 -10.41
CA MET A 1 38.10 -43.80 -9.67
C MET A 1 38.50 -42.57 -10.47
N LYS A 2 37.52 -41.82 -11.01
CA LYS A 2 37.76 -40.61 -11.81
C LYS A 2 37.77 -39.40 -10.87
N ASN A 3 38.90 -38.70 -10.83
CA ASN A 3 39.08 -37.50 -10.02
C ASN A 3 38.36 -36.33 -10.69
N ILE A 4 37.28 -35.86 -10.06
CA ILE A 4 36.56 -34.67 -10.50
C ILE A 4 37.42 -33.44 -10.15
N PRO A 5 37.71 -32.52 -11.09
CA PRO A 5 38.56 -31.37 -10.82
C PRO A 5 37.82 -30.35 -9.94
N THR A 6 38.26 -30.27 -8.68
CA THR A 6 37.77 -29.37 -7.61
C THR A 6 37.74 -27.88 -7.97
N LYS A 7 38.43 -27.47 -9.03
CA LYS A 7 38.45 -26.08 -9.52
C LYS A 7 37.12 -25.63 -10.12
N ALA A 8 36.36 -26.55 -10.73
CA ALA A 8 35.05 -26.23 -11.32
C ALA A 8 33.99 -25.92 -10.25
N ILE A 9 34.09 -26.57 -9.09
CA ILE A 9 33.13 -26.44 -7.98
C ILE A 9 33.21 -25.03 -7.35
N LYS A 10 34.43 -24.46 -7.26
CA LYS A 10 34.64 -23.14 -6.63
C LYS A 10 33.99 -21.98 -7.40
N ASN A 11 33.96 -22.04 -8.74
CA ASN A 11 33.32 -21.02 -9.57
C ASN A 11 31.79 -21.15 -9.58
N ILE A 12 31.25 -22.36 -9.41
CA ILE A 12 29.79 -22.58 -9.37
C ILE A 12 29.18 -21.98 -8.09
N ILE A 13 29.90 -22.04 -6.96
CA ILE A 13 29.43 -21.47 -5.69
C ILE A 13 29.31 -19.94 -5.76
N PHE A 14 30.18 -19.25 -6.51
CA PHE A 14 30.12 -17.80 -6.65
C PHE A 14 28.94 -17.33 -7.52
N MET A 15 28.44 -18.18 -8.43
CA MET A 15 27.37 -17.83 -9.37
C MET A 15 25.97 -18.05 -8.79
N CYS A 16 25.80 -18.88 -7.77
CA CYS A 16 24.52 -19.10 -7.09
C CYS A 16 24.09 -17.95 -6.15
N LEU A 17 24.98 -17.00 -5.83
CA LEU A 17 24.66 -15.86 -4.96
C LEU A 17 23.86 -14.74 -5.65
N LEU A 18 23.62 -14.83 -6.96
CA LEU A 18 22.69 -13.94 -7.68
C LEU A 18 21.24 -14.45 -7.58
N GLY A 19 20.89 -15.06 -6.44
CA GLY A 19 19.57 -15.59 -6.14
C GLY A 19 18.52 -14.49 -6.17
N PHE A 20 17.59 -14.64 -7.11
CA PHE A 20 16.39 -13.86 -7.39
C PHE A 20 15.92 -12.97 -6.23
N CYS A 21 16.20 -11.67 -6.35
CA CYS A 21 15.40 -10.68 -5.64
C CYS A 21 13.98 -10.79 -6.16
N HIS A 22 13.06 -11.33 -5.35
CA HIS A 22 11.63 -11.24 -5.64
C HIS A 22 11.26 -9.77 -5.64
N LEU A 23 11.16 -9.18 -6.83
CA LEU A 23 10.64 -7.84 -7.04
C LEU A 23 9.14 -7.88 -6.71
N ALA A 24 8.80 -7.58 -5.46
CA ALA A 24 7.42 -7.28 -5.09
C ALA A 24 7.05 -5.96 -5.78
N ASN A 25 6.23 -6.04 -6.83
CA ASN A 25 5.71 -4.84 -7.49
C ASN A 25 4.66 -4.20 -6.59
N ALA A 26 4.92 -2.97 -6.17
CA ALA A 26 3.93 -2.13 -5.50
C ALA A 26 3.12 -1.41 -6.57
N GLU A 27 1.81 -1.66 -6.58
CA GLU A 27 0.84 -0.99 -7.43
C GLU A 27 0.23 0.20 -6.71
N GLN A 28 -0.31 1.15 -7.48
CA GLN A 28 -0.98 2.33 -6.97
C GLN A 28 -2.31 2.53 -7.68
N ILE A 29 -3.34 2.86 -6.90
CA ILE A 29 -4.65 3.28 -7.40
C ILE A 29 -5.10 4.56 -6.70
N THR A 30 -5.62 5.51 -7.46
CA THR A 30 -6.19 6.76 -6.94
C THR A 30 -7.71 6.61 -6.81
N ILE A 31 -8.23 6.94 -5.64
CA ILE A 31 -9.67 6.90 -5.35
C ILE A 31 -10.26 8.28 -5.57
N SER A 32 -11.24 8.35 -6.47
CA SER A 32 -11.94 9.59 -6.83
C SER A 32 -13.38 9.66 -6.30
N THR A 33 -13.94 8.55 -5.84
CA THR A 33 -15.31 8.47 -5.31
C THR A 33 -15.38 7.52 -4.11
N ALA A 34 -16.30 7.82 -3.19
CA ALA A 34 -16.69 6.94 -2.10
C ALA A 34 -18.10 7.35 -1.65
N ASP A 35 -18.93 6.38 -1.28
CA ASP A 35 -20.34 6.65 -0.97
C ASP A 35 -20.65 6.73 0.52
N ASN A 36 -19.76 6.18 1.36
CA ASN A 36 -20.00 6.03 2.79
C ASN A 36 -19.16 7.00 3.64
N TYR A 37 -19.73 7.42 4.76
CA TYR A 37 -18.99 8.16 5.79
C TYR A 37 -17.98 7.22 6.49
N PRO A 38 -16.74 7.67 6.78
CA PRO A 38 -16.15 9.00 6.58
C PRO A 38 -15.49 9.22 5.20
N TYR A 39 -15.38 8.17 4.39
CA TYR A 39 -14.59 8.16 3.16
C TYR A 39 -15.08 9.14 2.10
N LYS A 40 -16.41 9.27 1.92
CA LYS A 40 -17.02 10.27 1.03
C LYS A 40 -16.54 11.69 1.35
N ASN A 41 -16.50 12.03 2.64
CA ASN A 41 -16.08 13.35 3.08
C ASN A 41 -14.57 13.57 2.90
N LEU A 42 -13.76 12.52 3.09
CA LEU A 42 -12.33 12.57 2.78
C LEU A 42 -12.09 12.82 1.29
N VAL A 43 -12.75 12.07 0.40
CA VAL A 43 -12.63 12.23 -1.05
C VAL A 43 -12.99 13.66 -1.46
N ASN A 44 -14.09 14.20 -0.94
CA ASN A 44 -14.56 15.55 -1.29
C ASN A 44 -13.66 16.68 -0.78
N ARG A 45 -12.88 16.43 0.28
CA ARG A 45 -12.08 17.48 0.95
C ARG A 45 -10.60 17.43 0.62
N THR A 46 -10.10 16.32 0.12
CA THR A 46 -8.67 16.09 -0.12
C THR A 46 -8.35 16.26 -1.60
N ASN A 47 -7.08 16.49 -1.94
CA ASN A 47 -6.66 16.59 -3.33
C ASN A 47 -6.50 15.22 -3.98
N ALA A 48 -6.04 14.23 -3.21
CA ALA A 48 -5.85 12.89 -3.70
C ALA A 48 -5.90 11.89 -2.53
N ILE A 49 -6.48 10.72 -2.81
CA ILE A 49 -6.38 9.53 -1.98
C ILE A 49 -5.75 8.44 -2.83
N ASN A 50 -4.52 8.05 -2.52
CA ASN A 50 -3.78 7.01 -3.23
C ASN A 50 -3.67 5.77 -2.34
N ILE A 51 -4.03 4.62 -2.86
CA ILE A 51 -3.82 3.33 -2.20
C ILE A 51 -2.63 2.67 -2.88
N PHE A 52 -1.59 2.39 -2.10
CA PHE A 52 -0.45 1.61 -2.54
C PHE A 52 -0.62 0.19 -2.02
N TYR A 53 -0.44 -0.81 -2.87
CA TYR A 53 -0.57 -2.19 -2.45
C TYR A 53 0.42 -3.13 -3.13
N THR A 54 0.76 -4.21 -2.44
CA THR A 54 1.53 -5.34 -2.98
C THR A 54 0.71 -6.61 -2.82
N THR A 55 0.77 -7.50 -3.81
CA THR A 55 0.07 -8.78 -3.77
C THR A 55 1.04 -9.89 -3.39
N ASP A 56 0.69 -10.67 -2.37
CA ASP A 56 1.45 -11.85 -1.93
C ASP A 56 0.48 -12.99 -1.62
N ASN A 57 0.62 -14.12 -2.34
CA ASN A 57 -0.17 -15.34 -2.14
C ASN A 57 -1.69 -15.12 -2.00
N GLY A 58 -2.25 -14.20 -2.78
CA GLY A 58 -3.70 -13.90 -2.77
C GLY A 58 -4.16 -12.93 -1.68
N ASN A 59 -3.25 -12.44 -0.84
CA ASN A 59 -3.50 -11.31 0.06
C ASN A 59 -2.87 -10.04 -0.52
N HIS A 60 -3.50 -8.90 -0.24
CA HIS A 60 -2.96 -7.59 -0.53
C HIS A 60 -2.49 -6.94 0.77
N ARG A 61 -1.27 -6.44 0.77
CA ARG A 61 -0.80 -5.50 1.80
C ARG A 61 -0.97 -4.11 1.23
N CYS A 62 -1.80 -3.29 1.85
CA CYS A 62 -2.11 -1.95 1.36
C CYS A 62 -1.90 -0.86 2.41
N ARG A 63 -1.59 0.33 1.93
CA ARG A 63 -1.48 1.58 2.70
C ARG A 63 -2.12 2.71 1.92
N VAL A 64 -2.68 3.68 2.63
CA VAL A 64 -3.38 4.81 2.02
C VAL A 64 -2.61 6.09 2.29
N GLU A 65 -2.29 6.81 1.22
CA GLU A 65 -1.76 8.17 1.25
C GLU A 65 -2.90 9.14 0.93
N ILE A 66 -3.13 10.09 1.84
CA ILE A 66 -4.10 11.16 1.65
C ILE A 66 -3.33 12.47 1.54
N THR A 67 -3.55 13.22 0.47
CA THR A 67 -2.88 14.50 0.23
C THR A 67 -3.89 15.65 0.27
N LEU A 68 -3.58 16.68 1.05
CA LEU A 68 -4.30 17.97 1.03
C LEU A 68 -3.28 19.11 1.01
N LYS A 69 -3.21 19.79 -0.14
CA LYS A 69 -2.23 20.84 -0.48
C LYS A 69 -0.80 20.31 -0.28
N LYS A 70 -0.10 20.82 0.74
CA LYS A 70 1.27 20.40 1.08
C LYS A 70 1.31 19.35 2.19
N MET A 71 0.17 19.00 2.79
CA MET A 71 0.10 17.99 3.83
C MET A 71 -0.20 16.61 3.26
N LYS A 72 0.41 15.61 3.88
CA LYS A 72 0.23 14.21 3.55
C LYS A 72 0.01 13.41 4.82
N TRP A 73 -0.94 12.50 4.78
CA TRP A 73 -1.16 11.49 5.81
C TRP A 73 -0.94 10.12 5.20
N LEU A 74 -0.19 9.29 5.90
CA LEU A 74 0.02 7.89 5.54
C LEU A 74 -0.66 7.02 6.58
N SER A 75 -1.53 6.11 6.13
CA SER A 75 -2.08 5.09 7.01
C SER A 75 -1.02 4.06 7.37
N PRO A 76 -1.16 3.37 8.51
CA PRO A 76 -0.49 2.10 8.73
C PRO A 76 -0.80 1.12 7.58
N GLU A 77 0.12 0.22 7.31
CA GLU A 77 -0.10 -0.86 6.36
C GLU A 77 -1.07 -1.88 6.95
N LYS A 78 -1.95 -2.41 6.11
CA LYS A 78 -2.94 -3.42 6.48
C LYS A 78 -2.95 -4.55 5.47
N GLN A 79 -3.05 -5.78 5.97
CA GLN A 79 -3.26 -6.96 5.13
C GLN A 79 -4.76 -7.18 4.95
N VAL A 80 -5.18 -7.37 3.71
CA VAL A 80 -6.56 -7.63 3.30
C VAL A 80 -6.57 -8.78 2.31
N ASN A 81 -7.59 -9.63 2.35
CA ASN A 81 -7.74 -10.69 1.37
C ASN A 81 -8.20 -10.10 0.02
N LYS A 82 -8.05 -10.88 -1.06
CA LYS A 82 -8.42 -10.46 -2.42
C LYS A 82 -9.90 -10.07 -2.56
N GLU A 83 -10.79 -10.78 -1.88
CA GLU A 83 -12.25 -10.57 -1.97
C GLU A 83 -12.63 -9.20 -1.39
N ALA A 84 -12.19 -8.91 -0.15
CA ALA A 84 -12.46 -7.63 0.51
C ALA A 84 -11.77 -6.47 -0.23
N PHE A 85 -10.58 -6.68 -0.79
CA PHE A 85 -9.88 -5.67 -1.57
C PHE A 85 -10.67 -5.22 -2.82
N ASN A 86 -11.34 -6.16 -3.50
CA ASN A 86 -12.07 -5.86 -4.74
C ASN A 86 -13.47 -5.27 -4.49
N ASP A 87 -14.08 -5.51 -3.33
CA ASP A 87 -15.41 -5.01 -2.99
C ASP A 87 -15.39 -3.51 -2.63
N ASP A 88 -14.56 -3.14 -1.66
CA ASP A 88 -14.34 -1.74 -1.27
C ASP A 88 -12.89 -1.55 -0.80
N ILE A 89 -12.02 -1.25 -1.76
CA ILE A 89 -10.59 -1.09 -1.51
C ILE A 89 -10.27 -0.04 -0.43
N LEU A 90 -11.00 1.09 -0.41
CA LEU A 90 -10.68 2.19 0.48
C LEU A 90 -11.03 1.85 1.92
N SER A 91 -12.24 1.35 2.18
CA SER A 91 -12.64 1.01 3.56
C SER A 91 -11.90 -0.21 4.11
N ASN A 92 -11.46 -1.11 3.23
CA ASN A 92 -10.64 -2.24 3.63
C ASN A 92 -9.19 -1.85 3.89
N CYS A 93 -8.61 -0.90 3.15
CA CYS A 93 -7.23 -0.45 3.33
C CYS A 93 -7.05 0.67 4.36
N LEU A 94 -8.10 1.44 4.67
CA LEU A 94 -8.08 2.51 5.65
C LEU A 94 -9.17 2.28 6.70
N SER A 95 -8.79 2.06 7.95
CA SER A 95 -9.80 1.89 9.01
C SER A 95 -10.66 3.14 9.19
N LYS A 96 -11.94 2.94 9.51
CA LYS A 96 -12.89 4.03 9.77
C LYS A 96 -12.36 5.05 10.78
N GLU A 97 -11.78 4.56 11.88
CA GLU A 97 -11.20 5.40 12.93
C GLU A 97 -10.03 6.26 12.39
N THR A 98 -9.14 5.68 11.58
CA THR A 98 -8.03 6.43 10.97
C THR A 98 -8.55 7.47 9.98
N ALA A 99 -9.54 7.09 9.17
CA ALA A 99 -10.20 7.97 8.23
C ALA A 99 -10.86 9.16 8.94
N GLU A 100 -11.58 8.92 10.05
CA GLU A 100 -12.18 9.97 10.87
C GLU A 100 -11.12 10.89 11.47
N LYS A 101 -10.01 10.35 12.02
CA LYS A 101 -8.92 11.16 12.55
C LYS A 101 -8.33 12.09 11.48
N ILE A 102 -8.05 11.56 10.29
CA ILE A 102 -7.52 12.38 9.18
C ILE A 102 -8.55 13.41 8.75
N LEU A 103 -9.83 13.02 8.64
CA LEU A 103 -10.92 13.92 8.27
C LEU A 103 -11.01 15.10 9.25
N HIS A 104 -11.01 14.85 10.56
CA HIS A 104 -10.97 15.89 11.59
C HIS A 104 -9.74 16.80 11.44
N GLN A 105 -8.57 16.25 11.14
CA GLN A 105 -7.37 17.05 10.89
C GLN A 105 -7.52 17.96 9.65
N THR A 106 -8.25 17.54 8.61
CA THR A 106 -8.53 18.40 7.46
C THR A 106 -9.39 19.62 7.82
N PHE A 107 -10.24 19.53 8.84
CA PHE A 107 -11.05 20.64 9.33
C PHE A 107 -10.20 21.62 10.15
N LEU A 108 -9.42 21.10 11.11
CA LEU A 108 -8.61 21.91 12.01
C LEU A 108 -7.51 22.70 11.27
N GLN A 109 -6.85 22.06 10.32
CA GLN A 109 -5.67 22.65 9.66
C GLN A 109 -6.01 23.69 8.60
N PHE A 110 -7.25 23.71 8.11
CA PHE A 110 -7.65 24.62 7.02
C PHE A 110 -8.89 25.45 7.32
N GLY A 111 -9.47 25.36 8.52
CA GLY A 111 -10.62 26.17 8.95
C GLY A 111 -11.85 26.02 8.05
N GLN A 112 -11.89 25.00 7.20
CA GLN A 112 -12.96 24.77 6.23
C GLN A 112 -14.13 24.05 6.90
N GLY A 113 -14.85 24.77 7.78
CA GLY A 113 -16.19 24.45 8.31
C GLY A 113 -16.21 23.38 9.40
N LEU A 114 -16.43 23.80 10.66
CA LEU A 114 -17.20 22.98 11.60
C LEU A 114 -18.68 22.98 11.17
#